data_AF-A0A355KYQ5-F1
#
_entry.id   AF-A0A355KYQ5-F1
#
_cell.length_a   1.000
_cell.length_b   1.000
_cell.length_c   1.000
_cell.angle_alpha   90.00
_cell.angle_beta   90.00
_cell.angle_gamma   90.00
#
_symmetry.space_group_name_H-M   'P 1'
#
loop_
_entity.id
_entity.type
_entity.pdbx_description
1 polymer ?
#
loop_
_entity_poly.entity_id
_entity_poly.type
_entity_poly.pdbx_seq_one_letter_code
_entity_poly.pdbx_strand_id
1 'polypeptide(L)'
;MGLKNIDKSAEQKGSGIVTLWQFVKFIVVSLLACIVQFASLNLIMLLPQIKAIMNQDFTWFVFSYVGEGKGFGYFLAFNIANILAQIVAFFVNREKTFGSSSNIAITLPIYIVFTVALICFSAWLAPTIQGWLIGSFGLSAQLAANISTMACSAIQFFIYFPVDKILFHKKKEEK
;
A
#
# COMPACT_ATOMS: atom_id res chain seq x y z
N MET A 1 8.84 8.29 28.21
CA MET A 1 7.59 7.49 28.17
C MET A 1 7.66 6.52 26.99
N GLY A 2 7.63 5.21 27.21
CA GLY A 2 7.75 4.21 26.13
C GLY A 2 6.39 3.91 25.46
N LEU A 3 6.42 3.41 24.22
CA LEU A 3 5.24 2.97 23.44
C LEU A 3 4.26 2.10 24.26
N LYS A 4 4.81 1.18 25.08
CA LYS A 4 4.02 0.31 25.97
C LYS A 4 3.18 1.06 27.01
N ASN A 5 3.63 2.22 27.49
CA ASN A 5 2.87 3.02 28.46
C ASN A 5 1.71 3.76 27.78
N ILE A 6 1.88 4.17 26.52
CA ILE A 6 0.84 4.82 25.73
C ILE A 6 -0.23 3.80 25.33
N ASP A 7 0.19 2.59 24.92
CA ASP A 7 -0.73 1.48 24.63
C ASP A 7 -1.62 1.16 25.85
N LYS A 8 -1.03 1.01 27.05
CA LYS A 8 -1.80 0.77 28.29
C LYS A 8 -2.75 1.92 28.63
N SER A 9 -2.33 3.16 28.43
CA SER A 9 -3.18 4.33 28.68
C SER A 9 -4.36 4.40 27.72
N ALA A 10 -4.18 4.00 26.46
CA ALA A 10 -5.26 3.93 25.47
C ALA A 10 -6.26 2.81 25.82
N GLU A 11 -5.77 1.64 26.24
CA GLU A 11 -6.61 0.49 26.64
C GLU A 11 -7.52 0.83 27.84
N GLN A 12 -7.04 1.65 28.78
CA GLN A 12 -7.82 2.11 29.94
C GLN A 12 -8.95 3.08 29.58
N LYS A 13 -8.90 3.72 28.41
CA LYS A 13 -9.86 4.77 28.01
C LYS A 13 -10.93 4.29 27.03
N GLY A 14 -10.97 3.00 26.72
CA GLY A 14 -12.04 2.36 25.94
C GLY A 14 -11.74 2.14 24.45
N SER A 15 -12.60 1.35 23.79
CA SER A 15 -12.39 0.78 22.44
C SER A 15 -12.19 1.84 21.33
N GLY A 16 -12.86 2.99 21.43
CA GLY A 16 -12.72 4.08 20.46
C GLY A 16 -11.32 4.71 20.47
N ILE A 17 -10.77 4.96 21.67
CA ILE A 17 -9.43 5.54 21.83
C ILE A 17 -8.34 4.55 21.42
N VAL A 18 -8.54 3.25 21.69
CA VAL A 18 -7.64 2.19 21.17
C VAL A 18 -7.63 2.19 19.65
N THR A 19 -8.79 2.28 19.01
CA THR A 19 -8.88 2.31 17.54
C THR A 19 -8.21 3.56 16.96
N LEU A 20 -8.40 4.72 17.58
CA LEU A 20 -7.73 5.96 17.16
C LEU A 20 -6.21 5.83 17.31
N TRP A 21 -5.73 5.26 18.40
CA TRP A 21 -4.31 5.04 18.62
C TRP A 21 -3.71 4.03 17.62
N GLN A 22 -4.44 2.96 17.30
CA GLN A 22 -4.07 2.03 16.23
C GLN A 22 -3.98 2.75 14.89
N PHE A 23 -4.92 3.66 14.59
CA PHE A 23 -4.89 4.44 13.36
C PHE A 23 -3.67 5.38 13.29
N VAL A 24 -3.31 6.02 14.41
CA VAL A 24 -2.08 6.84 14.49
C VAL A 24 -0.83 6.00 14.23
N LYS A 25 -0.72 4.82 14.85
CA LYS A 25 0.40 3.90 14.59
C LYS A 25 0.42 3.43 13.14
N PHE A 26 -0.74 3.13 12.56
CA PHE A 26 -0.90 2.76 11.16
C PHE A 26 -0.42 3.86 10.21
N ILE A 27 -0.69 5.14 10.50
CA ILE A 27 -0.15 6.27 9.71
C ILE A 27 1.38 6.23 9.69
N VAL A 28 2.02 6.07 10.85
CA VAL A 28 3.49 6.01 10.96
C VAL A 28 4.05 4.83 10.16
N VAL A 29 3.41 3.66 10.24
CA VAL A 29 3.81 2.48 9.46
C VAL A 29 3.60 2.70 7.97
N SER A 30 2.54 3.40 7.55
CA SER A 30 2.28 3.72 6.16
C SER A 30 3.35 4.67 5.58
N LEU A 31 3.85 5.62 6.38
CA LEU A 31 4.98 6.47 6.00
C LEU A 31 6.26 5.65 5.85
N LEU A 32 6.52 4.69 6.75
CA LEU A 32 7.63 3.75 6.61
C LEU A 32 7.51 2.94 5.32
N ALA A 33 6.32 2.41 5.02
CA ALA A 33 6.06 1.64 3.80
C ALA A 33 6.30 2.50 2.54
N CYS A 34 5.91 3.77 2.56
CA CYS A 34 6.20 4.72 1.48
C CYS A 34 7.71 4.88 1.25
N ILE A 35 8.50 5.03 2.33
CA ILE A 35 9.96 5.12 2.24
C ILE A 35 10.55 3.82 1.66
N VAL A 36 10.08 2.66 2.12
CA VAL A 36 10.52 1.36 1.61
C VAL A 36 10.19 1.22 0.13
N GLN A 37 8.97 1.55 -0.28
CA GLN A 37 8.54 1.51 -1.69
C GLN A 37 9.46 2.37 -2.56
N PHE A 38 9.68 3.62 -2.16
CA PHE A 38 10.51 4.54 -2.91
C PHE A 38 11.97 4.06 -3.00
N ALA A 39 12.55 3.63 -1.88
CA ALA A 39 13.91 3.11 -1.85
C ALA A 39 14.04 1.83 -2.72
N SER A 40 13.13 0.87 -2.55
CA SER A 40 13.10 -0.36 -3.33
C SER A 40 12.94 -0.10 -4.82
N LEU A 41 12.04 0.81 -5.21
CA LEU A 41 11.85 1.18 -6.61
C LEU A 41 13.16 1.70 -7.23
N ASN A 42 13.80 2.66 -6.56
CA ASN A 42 15.05 3.25 -7.05
C ASN A 42 16.17 2.20 -7.15
N LEU A 43 16.26 1.27 -6.19
CA LEU A 43 17.24 0.18 -6.23
C LEU A 43 16.95 -0.83 -7.34
N ILE A 44 15.70 -1.25 -7.52
CA ILE A 44 15.30 -2.21 -8.55
C ILE A 44 15.52 -1.62 -9.95
N MET A 45 15.26 -0.32 -10.12
CA MET A 45 15.53 0.39 -11.39
C MET A 45 17.02 0.45 -11.75
N LEU A 46 17.95 0.21 -10.82
CA LEU A 46 19.38 0.14 -11.12
C LEU A 46 19.80 -1.18 -11.76
N LEU A 47 19.00 -2.24 -11.61
CA LEU A 47 19.32 -3.59 -12.09
C LEU A 47 19.40 -3.63 -13.63
N PRO A 48 20.48 -4.18 -14.21
CA PRO A 48 20.64 -4.28 -15.66
C PRO A 48 19.48 -4.99 -16.36
N GLN A 49 18.92 -6.02 -15.72
CA GLN A 49 17.80 -6.80 -16.24
C GLN A 49 16.54 -5.96 -16.38
N ILE A 50 16.29 -5.05 -15.44
CA ILE A 50 15.15 -4.12 -15.48
C ILE A 50 15.40 -3.07 -16.57
N LYS A 51 16.60 -2.47 -16.60
CA LYS A 51 17.00 -1.49 -17.62
C LYS A 51 16.83 -2.00 -19.05
N ALA A 52 17.19 -3.26 -19.29
CA ALA A 52 17.09 -3.91 -20.60
C ALA A 52 15.65 -3.98 -21.15
N ILE A 53 14.65 -3.95 -20.27
CA ILE A 53 13.23 -4.07 -20.62
C ILE A 53 12.42 -2.80 -20.31
N MET A 54 13.07 -1.69 -19.95
CA MET A 54 12.39 -0.44 -19.54
C MET A 54 11.49 0.17 -20.61
N ASN A 55 11.84 0.00 -21.88
CA ASN A 55 11.13 0.58 -23.01
C ASN A 55 10.32 -0.46 -23.80
N GLN A 56 10.19 -1.69 -23.29
CA GLN A 56 9.33 -2.69 -23.91
C GLN A 56 7.88 -2.37 -23.56
N ASP A 57 7.03 -2.13 -24.55
CA ASP A 57 5.61 -1.90 -24.29
C ASP A 57 4.97 -3.14 -23.66
N PHE A 58 4.14 -2.93 -22.64
CA PHE A 58 3.43 -3.98 -21.95
C PHE A 58 1.97 -3.59 -21.75
N THR A 59 1.07 -4.40 -22.31
CA THR A 59 -0.36 -4.27 -22.08
C THR A 59 -0.94 -5.64 -21.76
N TRP A 60 -1.50 -5.79 -20.57
CA TRP A 60 -2.14 -7.04 -20.15
C TRP A 60 -3.19 -6.74 -19.08
N PHE A 61 -4.39 -7.31 -19.27
CA PHE A 61 -5.53 -7.10 -18.37
C PHE A 61 -5.84 -5.60 -18.19
N VAL A 62 -5.74 -5.08 -16.96
CA VAL A 62 -5.97 -3.65 -16.62
C VAL A 62 -4.70 -2.80 -16.68
N PHE A 63 -3.56 -3.40 -17.01
CA PHE A 63 -2.28 -2.71 -17.04
C PHE A 63 -1.95 -2.26 -18.47
N SER A 64 -1.59 -0.99 -18.61
CA SER A 64 -1.11 -0.37 -19.84
C SER A 64 0.13 0.47 -19.54
N TYR A 65 1.30 -0.08 -19.88
CA TYR A 65 2.63 0.48 -19.65
C TYR A 65 3.32 0.61 -21.00
N VAL A 66 3.09 1.74 -21.66
CA VAL A 66 3.51 2.02 -23.03
C VAL A 66 4.32 3.31 -23.04
N GLY A 67 5.38 3.32 -23.84
CA GLY A 67 6.22 4.49 -24.04
C GLY A 67 7.50 4.52 -23.19
N GLU A 68 8.36 5.47 -23.54
CA GLU A 68 9.72 5.57 -23.03
C GLU A 68 9.76 5.81 -21.51
N GLY A 69 10.54 5.00 -20.80
CA GLY A 69 10.67 5.05 -19.34
C GLY A 69 9.47 4.53 -18.56
N LYS A 70 8.39 4.11 -19.23
CA LYS A 70 7.15 3.59 -18.60
C LYS A 70 6.74 2.22 -19.13
N GLY A 71 7.65 1.49 -19.80
CA GLY A 71 7.40 0.15 -20.31
C GLY A 71 7.47 -0.95 -19.24
N PHE A 72 7.65 -2.19 -19.67
CA PHE A 72 7.59 -3.41 -18.88
C PHE A 72 8.55 -3.42 -17.69
N GLY A 73 9.76 -2.89 -17.86
CA GLY A 73 10.72 -2.76 -16.77
C GLY A 73 10.20 -1.87 -15.63
N TYR A 74 9.55 -0.76 -15.96
CA TYR A 74 8.94 0.11 -14.95
C TYR A 74 7.76 -0.56 -14.27
N PHE A 75 6.91 -1.26 -15.04
CA PHE A 75 5.81 -2.07 -14.50
C PHE A 75 6.32 -3.06 -13.44
N LEU A 76 7.34 -3.87 -13.77
CA LEU A 76 7.89 -4.85 -12.84
C LEU A 76 8.51 -4.17 -11.61
N ALA A 77 9.35 -3.15 -11.83
CA ALA A 77 10.02 -2.46 -10.74
C ALA A 77 9.03 -1.83 -9.75
N PHE A 78 8.02 -1.13 -10.26
CA PHE A 78 7.00 -0.47 -9.45
C PHE A 78 6.16 -1.47 -8.66
N ASN A 79 5.69 -2.54 -9.29
CA ASN A 79 4.84 -3.53 -8.61
C ASN A 79 5.62 -4.39 -7.61
N ILE A 80 6.87 -4.75 -7.89
CA ILE A 80 7.72 -5.45 -6.92
C ILE A 80 7.99 -4.54 -5.71
N ALA A 81 8.34 -3.27 -5.94
CA ALA A 81 8.56 -2.30 -4.87
C ALA A 81 7.29 -2.10 -4.00
N ASN A 82 6.11 -2.03 -4.64
CA ASN A 82 4.83 -1.95 -3.94
C ASN A 82 4.61 -3.17 -3.04
N ILE A 83 4.79 -4.37 -3.56
CA ILE A 83 4.57 -5.61 -2.79
C ILE A 83 5.57 -5.68 -1.63
N LEU A 84 6.84 -5.35 -1.84
CA LEU A 84 7.85 -5.32 -0.77
C LEU A 84 7.48 -4.34 0.35
N ALA A 85 7.02 -3.13 0.00
CA ALA A 85 6.57 -2.14 0.96
C ALA A 85 5.39 -2.64 1.80
N GLN A 86 4.43 -3.30 1.16
CA GLN A 86 3.28 -3.87 1.85
C GLN A 86 3.66 -5.05 2.74
N ILE A 87 4.63 -5.88 2.35
CA ILE A 87 5.16 -6.93 3.23
C ILE A 87 5.82 -6.34 4.48
N VAL A 88 6.58 -5.25 4.35
CA VAL A 88 7.15 -4.55 5.52
C VAL A 88 6.03 -3.97 6.39
N ALA A 89 5.04 -3.30 5.78
CA ALA A 89 3.88 -2.76 6.48
C ALA A 89 3.14 -3.86 7.26
N PHE A 90 2.93 -5.03 6.66
CA PHE A 90 2.30 -6.19 7.28
C PHE A 90 2.99 -6.59 8.58
N PHE A 91 4.31 -6.78 8.57
CA PHE A 91 5.04 -7.22 9.77
C PHE A 91 5.04 -6.16 10.87
N VAL A 92 5.27 -4.90 10.50
CA VAL A 92 5.31 -3.80 11.47
C VAL A 92 3.91 -3.51 12.03
N ASN A 93 2.86 -3.52 11.21
CA ASN A 93 1.49 -3.35 11.69
C ASN A 93 1.05 -4.51 12.59
N ARG A 94 1.32 -5.75 12.19
CA ARG A 94 0.99 -6.93 12.99
C ARG A 94 1.60 -6.82 14.40
N GLU A 95 2.88 -6.47 14.51
CA GLU A 95 3.57 -6.44 15.80
C GLU A 95 3.37 -5.14 16.58
N LYS A 96 3.56 -3.97 15.93
CA LYS A 96 3.59 -2.67 16.62
C LYS A 96 2.23 -1.98 16.66
N THR A 97 1.46 -2.06 15.58
CA THR A 97 0.15 -1.38 15.50
C THR A 97 -0.90 -2.17 16.26
N PHE A 98 -1.05 -3.46 15.93
CA PHE A 98 -2.11 -4.31 16.46
C PHE A 98 -1.67 -5.24 17.60
N GLY A 99 -0.36 -5.53 17.73
CA GLY A 99 0.14 -6.44 18.77
C GLY A 99 -0.42 -7.85 18.63
N SER A 100 -0.60 -8.31 17.39
CA SER A 100 -1.25 -9.56 17.05
C SER A 100 -0.28 -10.73 16.98
N SER A 101 -0.72 -11.88 17.49
CA SER A 101 -0.06 -13.19 17.34
C SER A 101 -0.72 -14.07 16.25
N SER A 102 -1.46 -13.46 15.32
CA SER A 102 -2.11 -14.14 14.18
C SER A 102 -1.15 -15.02 13.38
N ASN A 103 -1.64 -16.13 12.82
CA ASN A 103 -0.80 -17.07 12.09
C ASN A 103 -0.32 -16.46 10.76
N ILE A 104 0.98 -16.18 10.66
CA ILE A 104 1.62 -15.57 9.48
C ILE A 104 1.42 -16.42 8.23
N ALA A 105 1.45 -17.75 8.34
CA ALA A 105 1.26 -18.66 7.20
C ALA A 105 -0.16 -18.56 6.59
N ILE A 106 -1.12 -18.01 7.33
CA ILE A 106 -2.49 -17.76 6.85
C ILE A 106 -2.66 -16.29 6.47
N THR A 107 -2.23 -15.37 7.34
CA THR A 107 -2.50 -13.93 7.14
C THR A 107 -1.64 -13.31 6.05
N LEU A 108 -0.39 -13.74 5.87
CA LEU A 108 0.50 -13.17 4.85
C LEU A 108 0.03 -13.50 3.41
N PRO A 109 -0.33 -14.75 3.05
CA PRO A 109 -0.87 -15.02 1.72
C PRO A 109 -2.15 -14.24 1.42
N ILE A 110 -3.08 -14.13 2.38
CA ILE A 110 -4.30 -13.32 2.23
C ILE A 110 -3.92 -11.85 1.96
N TYR A 111 -2.95 -11.33 2.71
CA TYR A 111 -2.47 -9.96 2.55
C TYR A 111 -1.86 -9.69 1.18
N ILE A 112 -1.06 -10.63 0.65
CA ILE A 112 -0.46 -10.51 -0.67
C ILE A 112 -1.53 -10.55 -1.75
N VAL A 113 -2.48 -11.49 -1.69
CA VAL A 113 -3.59 -11.56 -2.65
C VAL A 113 -4.41 -10.27 -2.63
N PHE A 114 -4.70 -9.76 -1.44
CA PHE A 114 -5.39 -8.48 -1.26
C PHE A 114 -4.60 -7.30 -1.85
N THR A 115 -3.28 -7.25 -1.62
CA THR A 115 -2.38 -6.24 -2.19
C THR A 115 -2.40 -6.27 -3.72
N VAL A 116 -2.29 -7.45 -4.33
CA VAL A 116 -2.35 -7.61 -5.79
C VAL A 116 -3.71 -7.18 -6.34
N ALA A 117 -4.81 -7.51 -5.65
CA ALA A 117 -6.14 -7.07 -6.03
C ALA A 117 -6.26 -5.53 -6.00
N LEU A 118 -5.73 -4.86 -4.99
CA LEU A 118 -5.71 -3.40 -4.91
C LEU A 118 -4.84 -2.75 -5.98
N ILE A 119 -3.72 -3.38 -6.36
CA ILE A 119 -2.87 -2.95 -7.47
C ILE A 119 -3.68 -2.99 -8.78
N CYS A 120 -4.34 -4.12 -9.07
CA CYS A 120 -5.20 -4.26 -10.25
C CYS A 120 -6.34 -3.23 -10.24
N PHE A 121 -7.01 -3.08 -9.09
CA PHE A 121 -8.07 -2.09 -8.93
C PHE A 121 -7.59 -0.67 -9.21
N SER A 122 -6.41 -0.30 -8.72
CA SER A 122 -5.83 1.03 -8.93
C SER A 122 -5.39 1.24 -10.39
N ALA A 123 -4.85 0.21 -11.03
CA ALA A 123 -4.46 0.26 -12.45
C ALA A 123 -5.67 0.48 -13.37
N TRP A 124 -6.85 -0.03 -13.01
CA TRP A 124 -8.10 0.26 -13.72
C TRP A 124 -8.71 1.63 -13.33
N LEU A 125 -8.72 1.96 -12.04
CA LEU A 125 -9.39 3.14 -11.53
C LEU A 125 -8.67 4.44 -11.90
N ALA A 126 -7.34 4.47 -11.84
CA ALA A 126 -6.55 5.66 -12.13
C ALA A 126 -6.82 6.26 -13.53
N PRO A 127 -6.74 5.50 -14.64
CA PRO A 127 -7.06 6.03 -15.97
C PRO A 127 -8.53 6.41 -16.11
N THR A 128 -9.44 5.72 -15.42
CA THR A 128 -10.88 6.05 -15.42
C THR A 128 -11.13 7.43 -14.79
N ILE A 129 -10.56 7.69 -13.61
CA ILE A 129 -10.64 9.01 -12.95
C ILE A 129 -9.95 10.06 -13.81
N GLN A 130 -8.79 9.75 -14.39
CA GLN A 130 -8.05 10.69 -15.24
C GLN A 130 -8.88 11.11 -16.46
N GLY A 131 -9.48 10.15 -17.17
CA GLY A 131 -10.34 10.42 -18.32
C GLY A 131 -11.56 11.26 -17.95
N TRP A 132 -12.19 10.96 -16.81
CA TRP A 132 -13.30 11.74 -16.29
C TRP A 132 -12.91 13.18 -15.94
N LEU A 133 -11.76 13.38 -15.30
CA LEU A 133 -11.23 14.71 -14.95
C LEU A 133 -10.92 15.57 -16.17
N ILE A 134 -10.31 14.97 -17.20
CA ILE A 134 -10.01 15.66 -18.46
C ILE A 134 -11.31 15.98 -19.19
N GLY A 135 -12.20 15.00 -19.35
CA GLY A 135 -13.44 15.16 -20.13
C GLY A 135 -14.47 16.08 -19.49
N SER A 136 -14.57 16.10 -18.16
CA SER A 136 -15.60 16.87 -17.44
C SER A 136 -15.15 18.25 -16.99
N PHE A 137 -13.84 18.42 -16.70
CA PHE A 137 -13.30 19.66 -16.13
C PHE A 137 -12.19 20.29 -16.96
N GLY A 138 -11.78 19.68 -18.09
CA GLY A 138 -10.74 20.22 -18.96
C GLY A 138 -9.36 20.30 -18.30
N LEU A 139 -9.10 19.47 -17.28
CA LEU A 139 -7.79 19.47 -16.60
C LEU A 139 -6.68 19.03 -17.55
N SER A 140 -5.46 19.53 -17.33
CA SER A 140 -4.29 19.02 -18.05
C SER A 140 -4.04 17.55 -17.71
N ALA A 141 -3.51 16.79 -18.68
CA ALA A 141 -3.25 15.36 -18.51
C ALA A 141 -2.37 15.06 -17.29
N GLN A 142 -1.36 15.90 -17.03
CA GLN A 142 -0.47 15.75 -15.88
C GLN A 142 -1.19 15.98 -14.55
N LEU A 143 -2.02 17.03 -14.46
CA LEU A 143 -2.77 17.33 -13.24
C LEU A 143 -3.80 16.22 -12.96
N ALA A 144 -4.53 15.79 -13.99
CA ALA A 144 -5.49 14.71 -13.88
C ALA A 144 -4.83 13.38 -13.45
N ALA A 145 -3.64 13.05 -13.98
CA ALA A 145 -2.89 11.86 -13.58
C ALA A 145 -2.44 11.93 -12.10
N ASN A 146 -1.97 13.09 -11.64
CA ASN A 146 -1.57 13.28 -10.25
C ASN A 146 -2.76 13.12 -9.30
N ILE A 147 -3.88 13.78 -9.59
CA ILE A 147 -5.11 13.67 -8.78
C ILE A 147 -5.61 12.22 -8.74
N SER A 148 -5.61 11.54 -9.88
CA SER A 148 -6.07 10.14 -9.96
C SER A 148 -5.18 9.21 -9.13
N THR A 149 -3.86 9.42 -9.19
CA THR A 149 -2.88 8.65 -8.41
C THR A 149 -3.03 8.91 -6.90
N MET A 150 -3.23 10.18 -6.51
CA MET A 150 -3.50 10.55 -5.12
C MET A 150 -4.80 9.93 -4.61
N ALA A 151 -5.87 9.95 -5.41
CA ALA A 151 -7.15 9.34 -5.07
C ALA A 151 -7.01 7.83 -4.86
N CYS A 152 -6.34 7.12 -5.78
CA CYS A 152 -6.10 5.68 -5.64
C CYS A 152 -5.25 5.37 -4.41
N SER A 153 -4.23 6.17 -4.14
CA SER A 153 -3.35 6.00 -2.97
C SER A 153 -4.11 6.24 -1.66
N ALA A 154 -4.98 7.25 -1.61
CA ALA A 154 -5.83 7.52 -0.46
C ALA A 154 -6.84 6.38 -0.22
N ILE A 155 -7.50 5.90 -1.27
CA ILE A 155 -8.41 4.75 -1.20
C ILE A 155 -7.68 3.53 -0.64
N GLN A 156 -6.52 3.18 -1.20
CA GLN A 156 -5.72 2.06 -0.70
C GLN A 156 -5.38 2.25 0.78
N PHE A 157 -4.87 3.41 1.18
CA PHE A 157 -4.52 3.71 2.57
C PHE A 157 -5.71 3.50 3.53
N PHE A 158 -6.89 4.01 3.18
CA PHE A 158 -8.09 3.86 4.00
C PHE A 158 -8.66 2.43 4.02
N ILE A 159 -8.44 1.63 2.97
CA ILE A 159 -8.87 0.21 2.95
C ILE A 159 -7.88 -0.68 3.71
N TYR A 160 -6.57 -0.39 3.66
CA TYR A 160 -5.57 -1.19 4.40
C TYR A 160 -5.83 -1.17 5.90
N PHE A 161 -6.19 -0.04 6.51
CA PHE A 161 -6.43 0.02 7.95
C PHE A 161 -7.50 -0.97 8.46
N PRO A 162 -8.74 -1.00 7.94
CA PRO A 162 -9.75 -1.97 8.38
C PRO A 162 -9.34 -3.41 8.05
N VAL A 163 -8.69 -3.66 6.91
CA VAL A 163 -8.21 -5.00 6.55
C VAL A 163 -7.14 -5.48 7.52
N ASP A 164 -6.14 -4.66 7.82
CA ASP A 164 -5.11 -4.95 8.83
C ASP A 164 -5.76 -5.21 10.19
N LYS A 165 -6.73 -4.39 10.59
CA LYS A 165 -7.46 -4.58 11.85
C LYS A 165 -8.19 -5.91 11.91
N ILE A 166 -8.79 -6.35 10.80
CA ILE A 166 -9.50 -7.63 10.67
C ILE A 166 -8.53 -8.81 10.60
N LEU A 167 -7.37 -8.65 9.97
CA LEU A 167 -6.37 -9.73 9.88
C LEU A 167 -5.59 -9.90 11.18
N PHE A 168 -5.33 -8.80 11.89
CA PHE A 168 -4.46 -8.74 13.06
C PHE A 168 -5.24 -8.61 14.36
N HIS A 169 -6.29 -9.39 14.54
CA HIS A 169 -6.94 -9.49 15.84
C HIS A 169 -5.94 -9.97 16.92
N LYS A 170 -5.97 -9.35 18.11
CA LYS A 170 -5.27 -9.88 19.28
C LYS A 170 -5.96 -11.18 19.70
N LYS A 171 -5.21 -12.25 20.00
CA LYS A 171 -5.77 -13.37 20.77
C LYS A 171 -6.23 -12.82 22.12
N LYS A 172 -7.41 -13.24 22.59
CA LYS A 172 -7.77 -13.08 24.00
C LYS A 172 -6.68 -13.80 24.80
N GLU A 173 -6.06 -13.11 25.76
CA GLU A 173 -5.29 -13.80 26.80
C GLU A 173 -6.26 -14.81 27.43
N GLU A 174 -5.96 -16.11 27.31
CA GLU A 174 -6.61 -17.12 28.14
C GLU A 174 -6.30 -16.73 29.59
N LYS A 175 -7.36 -16.36 30.32
CA LYS A 175 -7.28 -16.11 31.76
C LYS A 175 -6.94 -17.40 32.50
#